data_AF-A8P1H8-F1
#
_entry.id   AF-A8P1H8-F1
#
_cell.length_a   1.000
_cell.length_b   1.000
_cell.length_c   1.000
_cell.angle_alpha   90.00
_cell.angle_beta   90.00
_cell.angle_gamma   90.00
#
_symmetry.space_group_name_H-M   'P 1'
#
loop_
_entity.id
_entity.type
_entity.pdbx_description
1 polymer ?
#
loop_
_entity_poly.entity_id
_entity_poly.type
_entity_poly.pdbx_seq_one_letter_code
_entity_poly.pdbx_strand_id
1 'polypeptide(L)'
;MPIGHIGLNTPDLEKMHKFYLAALKPLGYVQKLEFADGLVRGYGPQYCAPDFWLSSTKLAKSQDGKVDQSGTGFLHLAFSARTRNQVRAFYDAAIAAGATCNGPPGPRPQYFFTYYGAFVLDPEGRNIEAVCMKPAFWGEEWGWGLYFTLIGTLFAAAAWWFERIPL
;
A
#
# COMPACT_ATOMS: atom_id res chain seq x y z
N MET A 1 -6.71 -10.23 6.87
CA MET A 1 -5.59 -9.96 7.80
C MET A 1 -6.22 -9.37 9.05
N PRO A 2 -6.08 -9.96 10.26
CA PRO A 2 -6.80 -9.51 11.45
C PRO A 2 -6.13 -8.30 12.15
N ILE A 3 -5.58 -7.35 11.39
CA ILE A 3 -5.10 -6.08 11.91
C ILE A 3 -6.17 -5.04 11.61
N GLY A 4 -6.73 -4.41 12.65
CA GLY A 4 -7.78 -3.40 12.49
C GLY A 4 -7.23 -2.07 11.99
N HIS A 5 -6.15 -1.58 12.60
CA HIS A 5 -5.38 -0.41 12.17
C HIS A 5 -4.03 -0.38 12.89
N ILE A 6 -3.10 0.45 12.41
CA ILE A 6 -1.82 0.75 13.05
C ILE A 6 -1.57 2.26 13.09
N GLY A 7 -0.92 2.75 14.13
CA GLY A 7 -0.56 4.16 14.27
C GLY A 7 0.94 4.35 14.49
N LEU A 8 1.50 5.35 13.83
CA LEU A 8 2.89 5.79 13.99
C LEU A 8 2.94 7.17 14.61
N ASN A 9 3.84 7.35 15.56
CA ASN A 9 4.14 8.63 16.17
C ASN A 9 5.32 9.27 15.44
N THR A 10 5.20 10.55 15.10
CA THR A 10 6.22 11.33 14.40
C THR A 10 6.40 12.71 15.03
N PRO A 11 7.64 13.20 15.18
CA PRO A 11 7.91 14.58 15.58
C PRO A 11 7.54 15.60 14.47
N ASP A 12 7.63 15.22 13.19
CA ASP A 12 7.33 16.06 12.03
C ASP A 12 6.15 15.50 11.22
N LEU A 13 4.94 15.75 11.74
CA LEU A 13 3.71 15.23 11.16
C LEU A 13 3.48 15.72 9.73
N GLU A 14 3.87 16.95 9.38
CA GLU A 14 3.65 17.48 8.03
C GLU A 14 4.57 16.83 7.01
N LYS A 15 5.84 16.64 7.35
CA LYS A 15 6.79 15.92 6.50
C LYS A 15 6.32 14.50 6.26
N MET A 16 5.92 13.79 7.32
CA MET A 16 5.47 12.41 7.22
C MET A 16 4.12 12.29 6.51
N HIS A 17 3.21 13.25 6.71
CA HIS A 17 1.95 13.32 5.98
C HIS A 17 2.18 13.40 4.47
N LYS A 18 3.00 14.35 4.00
CA LYS A 18 3.31 14.51 2.57
C LYS A 18 3.95 13.26 1.99
N PHE A 19 4.88 12.66 2.74
CA PHE A 19 5.54 11.42 2.35
C PHE A 19 4.55 10.27 2.16
N TYR A 20 3.77 9.93 3.19
CA TYR A 20 2.87 8.78 3.14
C TYR A 20 1.70 9.01 2.18
N LEU A 21 1.21 10.24 2.04
CA LEU A 21 0.17 10.54 1.06
C LEU A 21 0.68 10.32 -0.37
N ALA A 22 1.90 10.72 -0.68
CA ALA A 22 2.50 10.49 -2.00
C ALA A 22 2.81 9.00 -2.23
N ALA A 23 3.50 8.36 -1.28
CA ALA A 23 3.94 6.97 -1.38
C ALA A 23 2.77 5.99 -1.49
N LEU A 24 1.70 6.18 -0.71
CA LEU A 24 0.57 5.24 -0.64
C LEU A 24 -0.53 5.52 -1.67
N LYS A 25 -0.51 6.67 -2.37
CA LYS A 25 -1.49 7.00 -3.41
C LYS A 25 -1.64 5.90 -4.49
N PRO A 26 -0.59 5.25 -5.01
CA PRO A 26 -0.71 4.15 -5.97
C PRO A 26 -1.44 2.92 -5.41
N LEU A 27 -1.43 2.75 -4.09
CA LEU A 27 -2.17 1.70 -3.38
C LEU A 27 -3.64 2.09 -3.15
N GLY A 28 -4.03 3.31 -3.52
CA GLY A 28 -5.38 3.84 -3.37
C GLY A 28 -5.64 4.55 -2.05
N TYR A 29 -4.61 4.79 -1.24
CA TYR A 29 -4.74 5.48 0.04
C TYR A 29 -4.97 6.98 -0.14
N VAL A 30 -5.84 7.52 0.69
CA VAL A 30 -6.11 8.96 0.84
C VAL A 30 -6.16 9.30 2.33
N GLN A 31 -5.97 10.57 2.70
CA GLN A 31 -6.33 11.04 4.05
C GLN A 31 -7.85 11.03 4.18
N LYS A 32 -8.35 10.33 5.18
CA LYS A 32 -9.79 10.15 5.43
C LYS A 32 -10.28 10.92 6.65
N LEU A 33 -9.46 10.98 7.70
CA LEU A 33 -9.84 11.55 8.98
C LEU A 33 -8.71 12.41 9.53
N GLU A 34 -9.10 13.41 10.31
CA GLU A 34 -8.21 14.28 11.06
C GLU A 34 -8.83 14.56 12.44
N PHE A 35 -8.03 14.48 13.49
CA PHE A 35 -8.44 14.74 14.88
C PHE A 35 -7.41 15.59 15.62
N ALA A 36 -7.78 16.04 16.81
CA ALA A 36 -6.93 16.78 17.73
C ALA A 36 -6.23 17.97 17.06
N ASP A 37 -7.03 18.82 16.40
CA ASP A 37 -6.57 20.02 15.69
C ASP A 37 -5.44 19.75 14.67
N GLY A 38 -5.56 18.63 13.94
CA GLY A 38 -4.58 18.23 12.93
C GLY A 38 -3.41 17.41 13.43
N LEU A 39 -3.36 17.08 14.72
CA LEU A 39 -2.26 16.31 15.31
C LEU A 39 -2.40 14.79 15.11
N VAL A 40 -3.55 14.31 14.65
CA VAL A 40 -3.76 12.91 14.26
C VAL A 40 -4.40 12.84 12.88
N ARG A 41 -3.80 12.08 11.97
CA ARG A 41 -4.29 11.89 10.59
C ARG A 41 -4.46 10.41 10.27
N GLY A 42 -5.64 10.05 9.80
CA GLY A 42 -6.00 8.69 9.40
C GLY A 42 -6.04 8.53 7.89
N TYR A 43 -5.43 7.47 7.38
CA TYR A 43 -5.34 7.12 5.98
C TYR A 43 -5.94 5.75 5.74
N GLY A 44 -6.52 5.58 4.56
CA GLY A 44 -6.99 4.28 4.11
C GLY A 44 -7.40 4.32 2.64
N PRO A 45 -7.69 3.15 2.04
CA PRO A 45 -8.27 3.09 0.71
C PRO A 45 -9.58 3.88 0.63
N GLN A 46 -9.85 4.51 -0.53
CA GLN A 46 -11.00 5.40 -0.75
C GLN A 46 -12.32 4.92 -0.11
N TYR A 47 -12.66 3.64 -0.28
CA TYR A 47 -13.92 3.04 0.18
C TYR A 47 -13.81 2.16 1.44
N CYS A 48 -12.73 2.26 2.21
CA CYS A 48 -12.49 1.46 3.42
C CYS A 48 -12.28 2.36 4.64
N ALA A 49 -12.55 1.88 5.86
CA ALA A 49 -12.16 2.60 7.07
C ALA A 49 -10.63 2.84 7.09
N PRO A 50 -10.15 3.94 7.69
CA PRO A 50 -8.71 4.17 7.81
C PRO A 50 -8.05 3.11 8.68
N ASP A 51 -6.99 2.50 8.14
CA ASP A 51 -6.21 1.43 8.78
C ASP A 51 -4.77 1.86 9.09
N PHE A 52 -4.36 3.04 8.65
CA PHE A 52 -3.04 3.61 8.91
C PHE A 52 -3.16 5.01 9.52
N TRP A 53 -2.46 5.26 10.61
CA TRP A 53 -2.55 6.52 11.34
C TRP A 53 -1.18 7.15 11.56
N LEU A 54 -1.12 8.48 11.47
CA LEU A 54 0.01 9.27 11.91
C LEU A 54 -0.43 10.19 13.05
N SER A 55 0.34 10.19 14.13
CA SER A 55 0.09 11.02 15.31
C SER A 55 1.32 11.85 15.61
N SER A 56 1.14 13.12 15.94
CA SER A 56 2.23 13.97 16.39
C SER A 56 2.66 13.56 17.81
N THR A 57 3.97 13.47 18.04
CA THR A 57 4.48 13.24 19.40
C THR A 57 4.15 14.40 20.36
N LYS A 58 3.71 15.56 19.87
CA LYS A 58 3.19 16.66 20.69
C LYS A 58 1.99 16.25 21.58
N LEU A 59 1.28 15.19 21.21
CA LEU A 59 0.21 14.62 22.03
C LEU A 59 0.73 13.82 23.23
N ALA A 60 1.92 13.22 23.10
CA ALA A 60 2.60 12.51 24.17
C ALA A 60 3.40 13.52 25.01
N LYS A 61 2.71 14.21 25.94
CA LYS A 61 3.41 14.94 27.01
C LYS A 61 3.96 13.90 27.98
N SER A 62 5.28 13.87 28.17
CA SER A 62 5.88 13.11 29.26
C SER A 62 5.42 13.69 30.62
N GLN A 63 5.58 12.92 31.69
CA GLN A 63 5.22 13.38 33.05
C GLN A 63 5.97 14.65 33.48
N ASP A 64 7.15 14.93 32.90
CA ASP A 64 7.94 16.15 33.09
C ASP A 64 7.65 17.26 32.04
N GLY A 65 6.60 17.10 31.23
CA GLY A 65 6.13 18.11 30.27
C GLY A 65 6.98 18.26 29.01
N LYS A 66 7.96 17.38 28.79
CA LYS A 66 8.78 17.36 27.58
C LYS A 66 8.07 16.60 26.46
N VAL A 67 8.24 17.10 25.24
CA VAL A 67 7.74 16.41 24.04
C VAL A 67 8.77 15.36 23.64
N ASP A 68 8.36 14.09 23.61
CA ASP A 68 9.18 13.02 23.07
C ASP A 68 9.45 13.28 21.58
N GLN A 69 10.72 13.41 21.20
CA GLN A 69 11.13 13.65 19.82
C GLN A 69 11.48 12.36 19.07
N SER A 70 11.49 11.21 19.74
CA SER A 70 12.00 9.95 19.18
C SER A 70 11.05 9.29 18.17
N GLY A 71 9.76 9.64 18.21
CA GLY A 71 8.74 8.99 17.37
C GLY A 71 8.65 7.49 17.62
N THR A 72 8.09 6.73 16.68
CA THR A 72 7.98 5.26 16.80
C THR A 72 9.33 4.52 16.75
N GLY A 73 10.42 5.14 16.29
CA GLY A 73 11.71 4.47 16.10
C GLY A 73 11.70 3.48 14.93
N PHE A 74 12.64 2.52 14.93
CA PHE A 74 12.77 1.52 13.87
C PHE A 74 11.57 0.57 13.86
N LEU A 75 10.85 0.57 12.74
CA LEU A 75 9.69 -0.28 12.50
C LEU A 75 9.74 -0.80 11.07
N HIS A 76 9.26 -2.03 10.87
CA HIS A 76 8.92 -2.54 9.54
C HIS A 76 7.40 -2.65 9.39
N LEU A 77 6.86 -2.07 8.30
CA LEU A 77 5.43 -2.09 7.99
C LEU A 77 5.24 -2.37 6.49
N ALA A 78 4.45 -3.40 6.18
CA ALA A 78 4.15 -3.81 4.81
C ALA A 78 2.68 -3.55 4.45
N PHE A 79 2.46 -2.79 3.38
CA PHE A 79 1.16 -2.51 2.79
C PHE A 79 0.83 -3.51 1.69
N SER A 80 -0.41 -3.99 1.67
CA SER A 80 -0.86 -4.95 0.66
C SER A 80 -1.16 -4.26 -0.67
N ALA A 81 -0.50 -4.71 -1.73
CA ALA A 81 -0.74 -4.31 -3.10
C ALA A 81 -1.57 -5.37 -3.84
N ARG A 82 -2.55 -4.92 -4.64
CA ARG A 82 -3.42 -5.81 -5.44
C ARG A 82 -2.73 -6.36 -6.67
N THR A 83 -1.71 -5.65 -7.16
CA THR A 83 -0.93 -5.98 -8.36
C THR A 83 0.56 -5.69 -8.14
N ARG A 84 1.42 -6.30 -8.95
CA ARG A 84 2.86 -6.01 -8.97
C ARG A 84 3.15 -4.62 -9.54
N ASN A 85 2.28 -4.11 -10.40
CA ASN A 85 2.34 -2.73 -10.89
C ASN A 85 2.16 -1.72 -9.75
N GLN A 86 1.23 -1.97 -8.83
CA GLN A 86 1.07 -1.15 -7.63
C GLN A 86 2.31 -1.13 -6.74
N VAL A 87 3.04 -2.25 -6.62
CA VAL A 87 4.32 -2.31 -5.89
C VAL A 87 5.38 -1.42 -6.56
N ARG A 88 5.50 -1.48 -7.89
CA ARG A 88 6.43 -0.62 -8.65
C ARG A 88 6.06 0.86 -8.50
N ALA A 89 4.79 1.20 -8.70
CA ALA A 89 4.31 2.58 -8.58
C ALA A 89 4.46 3.13 -7.16
N PHE A 90 4.23 2.33 -6.12
CA PHE A 90 4.53 2.69 -4.73
C PHE A 90 6.01 3.05 -4.57
N TYR A 91 6.91 2.20 -5.07
CA TYR A 91 8.35 2.41 -4.96
C TYR A 91 8.76 3.71 -5.65
N ASP A 92 8.34 3.92 -6.90
CA ASP A 92 8.67 5.13 -7.67
C ASP A 92 8.16 6.40 -6.96
N ALA A 93 6.92 6.37 -6.46
CA ALA A 93 6.33 7.49 -5.72
C ALA A 93 7.03 7.75 -4.39
N ALA A 94 7.42 6.71 -3.66
CA ALA A 94 8.14 6.83 -2.40
C ALA A 94 9.53 7.42 -2.60
N ILE A 95 10.29 6.93 -3.59
CA ILE A 95 11.61 7.47 -3.94
C ILE A 95 11.49 8.94 -4.36
N ALA A 96 10.51 9.28 -5.19
CA ALA A 96 10.24 10.67 -5.59
C ALA A 96 9.85 11.57 -4.39
N ALA A 97 9.23 10.99 -3.36
CA ALA A 97 8.89 11.67 -2.10
C ALA A 97 10.06 11.76 -1.10
N GLY A 98 11.26 11.33 -1.48
CA GLY A 98 12.47 11.42 -0.65
C GLY A 98 12.77 10.19 0.20
N ALA A 99 12.17 9.04 -0.09
CA ALA A 99 12.56 7.78 0.55
C ALA A 99 13.98 7.36 0.14
N THR A 100 14.63 6.59 1.00
CA THR A 100 15.86 5.87 0.62
C THR A 100 15.50 4.46 0.17
N CYS A 101 16.09 4.00 -0.94
CA CYS A 101 15.91 2.61 -1.38
C CYS A 101 16.42 1.63 -0.32
N ASN A 102 15.60 0.66 0.08
CA ASN A 102 15.98 -0.44 0.97
C ASN A 102 15.80 -1.83 0.31
N GLY A 103 15.39 -1.84 -0.95
CA GLY A 103 15.17 -3.05 -1.74
C GLY A 103 14.26 -2.75 -2.94
N PRO A 104 14.77 -2.80 -4.19
CA PRO A 104 13.98 -2.45 -5.35
C PRO A 104 12.79 -3.43 -5.56
N PRO A 105 11.80 -3.05 -6.40
CA PRO A 105 10.70 -3.94 -6.77
C PRO A 105 11.20 -5.24 -7.39
N GLY A 106 10.74 -6.38 -6.88
CA GLY A 106 11.20 -7.68 -7.38
C GLY A 106 10.59 -8.89 -6.69
N PRO A 107 10.82 -10.09 -7.23
CA PRO A 107 10.44 -11.33 -6.57
C PRO A 107 11.30 -11.57 -5.32
N ARG A 108 10.70 -12.13 -4.26
CA ARG A 108 11.39 -12.61 -3.04
C ARG A 108 11.12 -14.11 -2.82
N PRO A 109 11.64 -14.99 -3.71
CA PRO A 109 11.36 -16.43 -3.63
C PRO A 109 11.83 -17.07 -2.32
N GLN A 110 12.78 -16.45 -1.62
CA GLN A 110 13.24 -16.86 -0.29
C GLN A 110 12.20 -16.69 0.82
N TYR A 111 11.17 -15.86 0.62
CA TYR A 111 10.06 -15.70 1.57
C TYR A 111 8.89 -16.58 1.19
N PHE A 112 8.43 -16.43 -0.06
CA PHE A 112 7.35 -17.23 -0.62
C PHE A 112 7.41 -17.14 -2.15
N PHE A 113 7.04 -18.21 -2.85
CA PHE A 113 7.21 -18.31 -4.30
C PHE A 113 6.53 -17.18 -5.09
N THR A 114 5.36 -16.71 -4.65
CA THR A 114 4.62 -15.63 -5.32
C THR A 114 4.91 -14.24 -4.77
N TYR A 115 5.81 -14.11 -3.79
CA TYR A 115 6.10 -12.85 -3.11
C TYR A 115 6.78 -11.87 -4.07
N TYR A 116 6.15 -10.71 -4.28
CA TYR A 116 6.72 -9.60 -5.02
C TYR A 116 6.63 -8.34 -4.16
N GLY A 117 7.77 -7.75 -3.81
CA GLY A 117 7.83 -6.64 -2.85
C GLY A 117 8.78 -5.52 -3.26
N ALA A 118 8.64 -4.37 -2.62
CA ALA A 118 9.57 -3.25 -2.70
C ALA A 118 9.69 -2.61 -1.31
N PHE A 119 10.91 -2.21 -0.93
CA PHE A 119 11.25 -1.72 0.39
C PHE A 119 11.91 -0.35 0.28
N VAL A 120 11.48 0.57 1.13
CA VAL A 120 12.04 1.92 1.23
C VAL A 120 12.17 2.31 2.70
N LEU A 121 13.17 3.12 3.02
CA LEU A 121 13.22 3.82 4.30
C LEU A 121 12.46 5.14 4.16
N ASP A 122 11.48 5.35 5.05
CA ASP A 122 10.81 6.64 5.16
C ASP A 122 11.79 7.74 5.66
N PRO A 123 11.40 9.02 5.65
CA PRO A 123 12.27 10.10 6.08
C PRO A 123 12.68 10.10 7.57
N GLU A 124 12.15 9.15 8.36
CA GLU A 124 12.49 8.91 9.77
C GLU A 124 13.19 7.55 9.97
N GLY A 125 13.52 6.83 8.88
CA GLY A 125 14.27 5.59 8.90
C GLY A 125 13.43 4.31 9.10
N ARG A 126 12.09 4.39 9.03
CA ARG A 126 11.22 3.21 9.10
C ARG A 126 11.24 2.42 7.80
N ASN A 127 11.28 1.10 7.88
CA ASN A 127 11.29 0.20 6.72
C ASN A 127 9.87 -0.06 6.20
N ILE A 128 9.46 0.70 5.19
CA ILE A 128 8.13 0.62 4.59
C ILE A 128 8.17 -0.26 3.34
N GLU A 129 7.21 -1.17 3.26
CA GLU A 129 7.09 -2.11 2.15
C GLU A 129 5.73 -1.99 1.46
N ALA A 130 5.72 -2.23 0.14
CA ALA A 130 4.52 -2.68 -0.56
C ALA A 130 4.72 -4.11 -1.09
N VAL A 131 3.75 -4.98 -0.85
CA VAL A 131 3.84 -6.41 -1.19
C VAL A 131 2.62 -6.89 -1.96
N CYS A 132 2.86 -7.64 -3.03
CA CYS A 132 1.86 -8.42 -3.76
C CYS A 132 2.20 -9.90 -3.68
N MET A 133 1.32 -10.71 -3.08
CA MET A 133 1.50 -12.16 -2.93
C MET A 133 0.73 -12.98 -3.99
N LYS A 134 0.11 -12.33 -4.97
CA LYS A 134 -0.61 -13.05 -6.03
C LYS A 134 0.38 -13.74 -6.98
N PRO A 135 0.03 -14.91 -7.54
CA PRO A 135 0.74 -15.48 -8.69
C PRO A 135 0.87 -14.45 -9.82
N ALA A 136 1.95 -14.52 -10.60
CA ALA A 136 2.24 -13.54 -11.66
C ALA A 136 1.04 -13.33 -12.60
N PHE A 137 0.37 -14.42 -12.99
CA PHE A 137 -0.82 -14.38 -13.82
C PHE A 137 -1.96 -13.51 -13.24
N TRP A 138 -2.15 -13.49 -11.93
CA TRP A 138 -3.20 -12.68 -11.27
C TRP A 138 -2.70 -11.33 -10.75
N GLY A 139 -1.37 -11.19 -10.63
CA GLY A 139 -0.70 -10.00 -10.11
C GLY A 139 -0.27 -9.00 -11.18
N GLU A 140 -0.21 -9.41 -12.45
CA GLU A 140 0.11 -8.56 -13.59
C GLU A 140 -1.13 -8.27 -14.44
N GLU A 141 -1.17 -7.12 -15.12
CA GLU A 141 -2.32 -6.70 -15.94
C GLU A 141 -2.54 -7.60 -17.16
N TRP A 142 -1.47 -8.13 -17.76
CA TRP A 142 -1.57 -8.99 -18.94
C TRP A 142 -2.32 -10.31 -18.69
N GLY A 143 -2.25 -10.86 -17.47
CA GLY A 143 -2.95 -12.11 -17.16
C GLY A 143 -4.47 -11.93 -17.04
N TRP A 144 -4.91 -10.79 -16.50
CA TRP A 144 -6.33 -10.40 -16.53
C TRP A 144 -6.82 -10.15 -17.95
N GLY A 145 -6.01 -9.47 -18.78
CA GLY A 145 -6.32 -9.28 -20.20
C GLY A 145 -6.56 -10.61 -20.91
N LEU A 146 -5.65 -11.57 -20.76
CA LEU A 146 -5.79 -12.90 -21.38
C LEU A 146 -7.04 -13.65 -20.88
N TYR A 147 -7.31 -13.61 -19.57
CA TYR A 147 -8.48 -14.25 -18.97
C TYR A 147 -9.80 -13.74 -19.57
N PHE A 148 -9.98 -12.41 -19.64
CA PHE A 148 -11.19 -11.82 -20.21
C PHE A 148 -11.33 -12.08 -21.71
N THR A 149 -10.23 -12.06 -22.47
CA THR A 149 -10.26 -12.41 -23.90
C THR A 149 -10.72 -13.85 -24.10
N LEU A 150 -10.14 -14.81 -23.38
CA LEU A 150 -10.51 -16.23 -23.52
C LEU A 150 -11.97 -16.47 -23.15
N ILE A 151 -12.44 -15.90 -22.04
CA ILE A 151 -13.85 -16.03 -21.63
C ILE A 151 -14.79 -15.39 -22.63
N GLY A 152 -14.48 -14.19 -23.12
CA GLY A 152 -15.27 -13.51 -24.15
C GLY A 152 -15.40 -14.36 -25.41
N THR A 153 -14.31 -14.99 -25.86
CA THR A 153 -14.33 -15.89 -27.03
C THR A 153 -15.17 -17.15 -26.80
N LEU A 154 -15.13 -17.74 -25.59
CA LEU A 154 -15.94 -18.90 -25.26
C LEU A 154 -17.44 -18.57 -25.22
N PHE A 155 -17.82 -17.42 -24.63
CA PHE A 155 -19.21 -16.96 -24.65
C PHE A 155 -19.71 -16.69 -26.07
N ALA A 156 -18.90 -16.05 -26.91
CA ALA A 156 -19.26 -15.81 -28.30
C ALA A 156 -19.43 -17.13 -29.09
N ALA A 157 -18.52 -18.09 -28.89
CA ALA A 157 -18.61 -19.41 -29.53
C ALA A 157 -19.84 -20.20 -29.05
N ALA A 158 -20.17 -20.14 -27.75
CA ALA A 158 -21.36 -20.79 -27.20
C ALA A 158 -22.65 -20.14 -27.74
N ALA A 159 -22.74 -18.82 -27.76
CA ALA A 159 -23.88 -18.09 -28.33
C ALA A 159 -24.10 -18.47 -29.80
N TRP A 160 -23.02 -18.44 -30.59
CA TRP A 160 -23.05 -18.87 -31.99
C TRP A 160 -23.49 -20.33 -32.17
N TRP A 161 -23.11 -21.22 -31.26
CA TRP A 161 -23.51 -22.63 -31.29
C TRP A 161 -25.00 -22.79 -31.00
N PHE A 162 -25.51 -22.15 -29.95
CA PHE A 162 -26.93 -22.24 -29.57
C PHE A 162 -27.88 -21.65 -30.61
N GLU A 163 -27.46 -20.60 -31.34
CA GLU A 163 -28.23 -20.04 -32.46
C GLU A 163 -28.37 -21.02 -33.66
N ARG A 164 -27.58 -22.10 -33.70
CA ARG A 164 -27.52 -23.04 -34.82
C ARG A 164 -28.05 -24.44 -34.50
N ILE A 165 -28.63 -24.65 -33.33
CA ILE A 165 -29.27 -25.92 -32.98
C ILE A 165 -30.69 -25.91 -33.60
N PRO A 166 -31.01 -26.78 -34.57
CA PRO A 166 -32.38 -26.93 -35.04
C PRO A 166 -33.25 -27.56 -33.93
N LEU A 167 -34.46 -27.01 -33.74
CA LEU A 167 -35.49 -27.53 -32.82
C LEU A 167 -35.98 -28.92 -33.23
#